data_AF-A0A843RT08-F1
#
_entry.id   AF-A0A843RT08-F1
#
_cell.length_a   1.000
_cell.length_b   1.000
_cell.length_c   1.000
_cell.angle_alpha   90.00
_cell.angle_beta   90.00
_cell.angle_gamma   90.00
#
_symmetry.space_group_name_H-M   'P 1'
#
loop_
_entity.id
_entity.type
_entity.pdbx_description
1 polymer ?
#
loop_
_entity_poly.entity_id
_entity_poly.type
_entity_poly.pdbx_seq_one_letter_code
_entity_poly.pdbx_strand_id
1 'polypeptide(L)' 'MKRFDLGQVRAQLHLELYNAFNDVFYNNPNLDPQNANFGMVTSQNNLPRNLQLGFKLLF' A
#
# COMPACT_ATOMS: atom_id res chain seq x y z
N MET A 1 12.66 -1.60 8.96
CA MET A 1 13.35 -0.35 9.34
C MET A 1 14.76 -0.65 9.85
N LYS A 2 15.81 -0.15 9.17
CA LYS A 2 17.21 -0.31 9.61
C LYS A 2 17.66 0.94 10.33
N ARG A 3 18.41 0.77 11.42
CA ARG A 3 18.98 1.85 12.24
C ARG A 3 20.49 1.85 12.15
N PHE A 4 21.07 3.04 12.18
CA PHE A 4 22.50 3.29 12.20
C PHE A 4 22.83 4.26 13.32
N ASP A 5 23.78 3.89 14.16
CA ASP A 5 24.28 4.70 15.27
C ASP A 5 25.60 5.34 14.83
N LEU A 6 25.61 6.68 14.71
CA LEU A 6 26.71 7.48 14.16
C LEU A 6 27.24 8.46 15.24
N GLY A 7 27.43 7.94 16.46
CA GLY A 7 27.78 8.74 17.63
C GLY A 7 26.54 9.37 18.27
N GLN A 8 26.53 10.70 18.41
CA GLN A 8 25.38 11.43 18.97
C GLN A 8 24.18 11.45 18.01
N VAL A 9 24.42 11.21 16.72
CA VAL A 9 23.38 11.20 15.69
C VAL A 9 22.92 9.77 15.41
N ARG A 10 21.61 9.58 15.26
CA ARG A 10 20.98 8.33 14.83
C ARG A 10 20.28 8.50 13.49
N ALA A 11 20.58 7.61 12.55
CA ALA A 11 19.93 7.57 11.25
C ALA A 11 19.03 6.34 11.11
N GLN A 12 17.91 6.50 10.41
CA GLN A 12 16.95 5.43 10.18
C GLN A 12 16.54 5.42 8.71
N LEU A 13 16.63 4.24 8.08
CA LEU A 13 16.22 4.02 6.71
C LEU A 13 15.05 3.03 6.66
N HIS A 14 14.03 3.38 5.88
CA HIS A 14 12.85 2.57 5.65
C HIS A 14 12.63 2.32 4.16
N LEU A 15 12.34 1.06 3.84
CA LEU A 15 11.92 0.60 2.54
C LEU A 15 10.58 -0.10 2.75
N GLU A 16 9.54 0.37 2.07
CA GLU A 16 8.21 -0.23 2.10
C GLU A 16 7.79 -0.58 0.68
N LEU A 17 7.33 -1.81 0.50
CA LEU A 17 6.77 -2.30 -0.74
C LEU A 17 5.28 -2.55 -0.50
N TYR A 18 4.43 -1.68 -1.02
CA TYR A 18 3.00 -1.89 -1.04
C TYR A 18 2.61 -2.61 -2.32
N ASN A 19 1.80 -3.66 -2.18
CA ASN A 19 1.40 -4.52 -3.29
C ASN A 19 2.62 -5.02 -4.10
N ALA A 20 3.59 -5.64 -3.41
CA ALA A 20 4.89 -6.02 -3.98
C ALA A 20 4.77 -6.88 -5.25
N PHE A 21 3.74 -7.71 -5.35
CA PHE A 21 3.49 -8.60 -6.48
C PHE A 21 2.47 -8.06 -7.49
N ASN A 22 1.95 -6.85 -7.25
CA ASN A 22 0.96 -6.20 -8.12
C ASN A 22 -0.33 -7.02 -8.28
N ASP A 23 -0.83 -7.56 -7.17
CA ASP A 23 -2.11 -8.24 -7.09
C ASP A 23 -3.26 -7.25 -7.29
N VAL A 24 -4.32 -7.70 -7.96
CA VAL A 24 -5.53 -6.92 -8.19
C VAL A 24 -6.53 -7.18 -7.06
N PHE A 25 -6.91 -6.12 -6.36
CA PHE A 25 -7.99 -6.17 -5.36
C PHE A 25 -9.28 -5.65 -6.00
N TYR A 26 -10.29 -6.50 -6.05
CA TYR A 26 -11.60 -6.15 -6.57
C TYR A 26 -12.52 -5.62 -5.48
N ASN A 27 -13.48 -4.76 -5.85
CA ASN A 27 -14.54 -4.35 -4.93
C ASN A 27 -15.56 -5.48 -4.71
N ASN A 28 -16.42 -5.28 -3.71
CA ASN A 28 -17.61 -6.10 -3.55
C ASN A 28 -18.51 -5.98 -4.80
N PRO A 29 -19.26 -7.06 -5.14
CA PRO A 29 -20.26 -7.00 -6.18
C PRO A 29 -21.37 -6.01 -5.82
N ASN A 30 -22.06 -5.50 -6.84
CA ASN A 30 -23.25 -4.69 -6.62
C ASN A 30 -24.36 -5.54 -5.99
N LEU A 31 -24.93 -5.07 -4.87
CA LEU A 31 -25.99 -5.77 -4.13
C LEU A 31 -27.37 -5.12 -4.25
N ASP A 32 -27.51 -4.08 -5.08
CA ASP A 32 -28.79 -3.45 -5.37
C ASP A 32 -29.56 -4.27 -6.42
N PRO A 33 -30.68 -4.92 -6.06
CA PRO A 33 -31.43 -5.79 -6.97
C PRO A 33 -32.12 -5.04 -8.11
N GLN A 34 -32.18 -3.70 -8.07
CA GLN A 34 -32.73 -2.88 -9.17
C GLN A 34 -31.66 -2.43 -10.16
N ASN A 35 -30.37 -2.66 -9.86
CA ASN A 35 -29.26 -2.26 -10.70
C ASN A 35 -29.00 -3.29 -11.81
N ALA A 36 -28.75 -2.82 -13.04
CA ALA A 36 -28.40 -3.68 -14.16
C ALA A 36 -27.13 -4.52 -13.92
N ASN A 37 -26.25 -4.09 -13.00
CA ASN A 37 -25.02 -4.79 -12.62
C ASN A 37 -25.17 -5.66 -11.36
N PHE A 38 -26.39 -5.96 -10.91
CA PHE A 38 -26.60 -6.78 -9.70
C PHE A 38 -25.79 -8.09 -9.74
N GLY A 39 -25.09 -8.38 -8.65
CA GLY A 39 -24.20 -9.54 -8.52
C GLY A 39 -22.87 -9.43 -9.25
N MET A 40 -22.63 -8.36 -10.02
CA MET A 40 -21.40 -8.16 -10.77
C MET A 40 -20.38 -7.30 -10.02
N VAL A 41 -19.11 -7.65 -10.17
CA VAL A 41 -17.98 -6.83 -9.73
C VAL A 41 -17.48 -6.01 -10.92
N THR A 42 -17.65 -4.70 -10.86
CA THR A 42 -17.37 -3.79 -11.99
C THR A 42 -16.22 -2.82 -11.73
N SER A 43 -15.60 -2.90 -10.54
CA SER A 43 -14.54 -1.99 -10.15
C SER A 43 -13.46 -2.67 -9.32
N GLN A 44 -12.30 -2.03 -9.30
CA GLN A 44 -11.15 -2.41 -8.48
C GLN A 44 -11.05 -1.44 -7.30
N ASN A 45 -10.58 -1.95 -6.17
CA ASN A 45 -10.16 -1.17 -5.02
C ASN A 45 -8.71 -1.53 -4.69
N ASN A 46 -7.84 -1.28 -5.67
CA ASN A 46 -6.44 -1.63 -5.53
C ASN A 46 -5.62 -0.44 -5.05
N LEU A 47 -4.60 -0.75 -4.25
CA LEU A 47 -3.41 0.06 -4.20
C LEU A 47 -2.45 -0.54 -5.26
N PRO A 48 -2.03 0.22 -6.29
CA PRO A 48 -1.05 -0.28 -7.26
C PRO A 48 0.28 -0.60 -6.57
N ARG A 49 1.15 -1.38 -7.23
CA ARG A 49 2.51 -1.61 -6.71
C ARG A 49 3.21 -0.28 -6.47
N ASN A 50 3.56 -0.02 -5.23
CA ASN A 50 4.14 1.24 -4.80
C ASN A 50 5.38 0.96 -3.93
N LEU A 51 6.47 1.65 -4.25
CA LEU A 51 7.72 1.61 -3.51
C LEU A 51 7.87 2.93 -2.75
N GLN A 52 8.04 2.84 -1.43
CA GLN A 52 8.29 4.00 -0.59
C GLN A 52 9.65 3.88 0.10
N LEU A 53 10.35 5.01 0.11
CA LEU A 53 11.66 5.17 0.74
C LEU A 53 11.55 6.28 1.77
N GLY A 54 11.84 5.94 3.03
CA GLY A 54 11.84 6.87 4.14
C GLY A 54 13.23 7.02 4.76
N PHE A 55 13.58 8.24 5.12
CA PHE A 55 14.81 8.55 5.83
C PHE A 55 14.54 9.50 7.01
N LYS A 56 15.17 9.21 8.16
CA LYS A 56 15.04 10.03 9.37
C LYS A 56 16.39 10.19 10.07
N LEU A 57 16.69 11.42 10.49
CA LEU A 57 17.81 11.77 11.37
C LEU A 57 17.28 12.16 12.75
N LEU A 58 17.97 11.72 13.80
CA LEU A 58 17.73 12.08 15.19
C LEU A 58 19.04 12.56 15.81
N PHE A 59 18.99 13.67 16.55
CA PHE A 59 20.12 14.29 17.23
C PHE A 59 19.95 14.13 18.75
#